data_AF-A0A957PLQ4-F1
#
_entry.id   AF-A0A957PLQ4-F1
#
_cell.length_a   1.000
_cell.length_b   1.000
_cell.length_c   1.000
_cell.angle_alpha   90.00
_cell.angle_beta   90.00
_cell.angle_gamma   90.00
#
_symmetry.space_group_name_H-M   'P 1'
#
loop_
_entity.id
_entity.type
_entity.pdbx_description
1 polymer ?
#
loop_
_entity_poly.entity_id
_entity_poly.type
_entity_poly.pdbx_seq_one_letter_code
_entity_poly.pdbx_strand_id
1 'polypeptide(L)'
;ATYAVTFTNVSAPVDEWRFGSLTWSDATGHYDVYSPLAVRGALFDAPTQVDGAGTSGSLSFDVRFGYSGPYAAAPHGLVADTPATGSIGQDPDQTYPSPDDSSVGVQEIPFTISDALLVRWQMVIPGPDDIDLFLKGPSGNIIATSTNGGTDELIELTSPADGTYTMVVHGWSVPNAPLPYTLSMWAVPNASGGSLSVDSAPTAATIGTTGAIDVSWNGLNPDTKYLGAVSHIGSGGVMGFTVIS
;
A
#
# COMPACT_ATOMS: atom_id res chain seq x y z
N ALA A 1 -7.70 2.52 36.44
CA ALA A 1 -8.97 3.08 35.96
C ALA A 1 -8.89 3.20 34.45
N THR A 2 -10.00 2.95 33.74
CA THR A 2 -10.08 3.07 32.28
C THR A 2 -11.19 4.06 31.96
N TYR A 3 -10.99 4.90 30.94
CA TYR A 3 -11.97 5.86 30.47
C TYR A 3 -12.02 5.84 28.95
N ALA A 4 -13.21 6.11 28.40
CA ALA A 4 -13.44 6.17 26.96
C ALA A 4 -13.92 7.58 26.57
N VAL A 5 -13.30 8.15 25.54
CA VAL A 5 -13.76 9.37 24.86
C VAL A 5 -14.30 8.96 23.51
N THR A 6 -15.50 9.43 23.17
CA THR A 6 -16.07 9.28 21.82
C THR A 6 -16.10 10.64 21.14
N PHE A 7 -15.50 10.72 19.95
CA PHE A 7 -15.60 11.89 19.07
C PHE A 7 -16.68 11.63 18.03
N THR A 8 -17.61 12.58 17.86
CA THR A 8 -18.65 12.53 16.83
C THR A 8 -18.49 13.75 15.94
N ASN A 9 -18.30 13.52 14.64
CA ASN A 9 -18.33 14.63 13.67
C ASN A 9 -19.78 15.05 13.42
N VAL A 10 -20.12 16.31 13.69
CA VAL A 10 -21.44 16.89 13.40
C VAL A 10 -21.43 17.66 12.08
N SER A 11 -20.43 18.49 11.86
CA SER A 11 -20.34 19.39 10.69
C SER A 11 -18.91 19.78 10.30
N ALA A 12 -17.89 19.15 10.90
CA ALA A 12 -16.52 19.42 10.53
C ALA A 12 -16.28 18.93 9.08
N PRO A 13 -15.71 19.77 8.20
CA PRO A 13 -15.29 19.36 6.87
C PRO A 13 -14.27 18.23 6.96
N VAL A 14 -14.28 17.41 5.91
CA VAL A 14 -13.30 16.35 5.72
C VAL A 14 -11.90 16.93 5.52
N ASP A 15 -10.89 16.21 5.99
CA ASP A 15 -9.48 16.56 5.92
C ASP A 15 -9.04 17.85 6.64
N GLU A 16 -9.95 18.45 7.40
CA GLU A 16 -9.61 19.58 8.27
C GLU A 16 -9.41 19.14 9.71
N TRP A 17 -8.34 19.65 10.33
CA TRP A 17 -8.11 19.50 11.75
C TRP A 17 -9.13 20.29 12.57
N ARG A 18 -9.57 19.68 13.66
CA ARG A 18 -10.33 20.30 14.74
C ARG A 18 -9.59 20.07 16.05
N PHE A 19 -9.49 21.11 16.85
CA PHE A 19 -8.71 21.12 18.08
C PHE A 19 -9.62 21.32 19.28
N GLY A 20 -9.27 20.68 20.38
CA GLY A 20 -9.94 20.82 21.67
C GLY A 20 -9.04 20.30 22.78
N SER A 21 -9.61 20.09 23.95
CA SER A 21 -8.87 19.54 25.07
C SER A 21 -9.78 18.92 26.11
N LEU A 22 -9.21 17.98 26.87
CA LEU A 22 -9.80 17.44 28.08
C LEU A 22 -8.89 17.79 29.26
N THR A 23 -9.45 18.32 30.34
CA THR A 23 -8.72 18.53 31.59
C THR A 23 -9.26 17.57 32.63
N TRP A 24 -8.36 16.83 33.27
CA TRP A 24 -8.69 15.91 34.34
C TRP A 24 -8.30 16.53 35.67
N SER A 25 -9.27 16.77 36.53
CA SER A 25 -9.03 17.25 37.88
C SER A 25 -9.13 16.11 38.88
N ASP A 26 -8.24 16.06 39.86
CA ASP A 26 -8.40 15.14 40.98
C ASP A 26 -9.55 15.59 41.90
N ALA A 27 -10.09 14.67 42.71
CA ALA A 27 -11.23 14.97 43.57
C ALA A 27 -10.94 16.02 44.65
N THR A 28 -9.66 16.25 44.97
CA THR A 28 -9.25 17.27 45.95
C THR A 28 -9.00 18.63 45.32
N GLY A 29 -8.93 18.73 43.98
CA GLY A 29 -8.68 19.96 43.24
C GLY A 29 -7.23 20.46 43.28
N HIS A 30 -6.27 19.60 43.67
CA HIS A 30 -4.85 19.93 43.71
C HIS A 30 -4.13 19.71 42.38
N TYR A 31 -4.63 18.80 41.54
CA TYR A 31 -3.95 18.41 40.32
C TYR A 31 -4.89 18.45 39.12
N ASP A 32 -4.43 19.12 38.07
CA ASP A 32 -5.04 19.09 36.75
C ASP A 32 -4.08 18.45 35.74
N VAL A 33 -4.59 17.54 34.91
CA VAL A 33 -3.89 17.01 33.76
C VAL A 33 -4.58 17.49 32.50
N TYR A 34 -3.90 18.32 31.71
CA TYR A 34 -4.40 18.83 30.43
C TYR A 34 -4.01 17.89 29.28
N SER A 35 -5.00 17.45 28.52
CA SER A 35 -4.82 16.64 27.31
C SER A 35 -5.31 17.42 26.09
N PRO A 36 -4.42 17.98 25.26
CA PRO A 36 -4.82 18.54 23.97
C PRO A 36 -5.32 17.43 23.05
N LEU A 37 -6.36 17.72 22.28
CA LEU A 37 -7.00 16.79 21.36
C LEU A 37 -7.02 17.41 19.97
N ALA A 38 -6.56 16.66 18.98
CA ALA A 38 -6.66 17.02 17.57
C ALA A 38 -7.33 15.86 16.83
N VAL A 39 -8.40 16.17 16.10
CA VAL A 39 -9.15 15.19 15.31
C VAL A 39 -9.27 15.72 13.89
N ARG A 40 -9.07 14.86 12.90
CA ARG A 40 -9.29 15.16 11.49
C ARG A 40 -10.26 14.12 10.93
N GLY A 41 -11.33 14.58 10.30
CA GLY A 41 -12.27 13.69 9.64
C GLY A 41 -11.67 13.12 8.36
N ALA A 42 -11.78 11.81 8.14
CA ALA A 42 -11.43 11.17 6.88
C ALA A 42 -12.65 11.05 5.97
N LEU A 43 -12.46 10.98 4.65
CA LEU A 43 -13.55 10.66 3.71
C LEU A 43 -14.12 9.27 4.04
N PHE A 44 -13.25 8.29 4.18
CA PHE A 44 -13.60 6.93 4.53
C PHE A 44 -12.43 6.27 5.26
N ASP A 45 -12.68 5.12 5.85
CA ASP A 45 -11.68 4.27 6.49
C ASP A 45 -11.96 2.82 6.07
N ALA A 46 -10.96 2.15 5.53
CA ALA A 46 -11.00 0.77 5.08
C ALA A 46 -9.59 0.18 5.20
N PRO A 47 -9.43 -1.17 5.32
CA PRO A 47 -8.12 -1.79 5.32
C PRO A 47 -7.31 -1.41 4.07
N THR A 48 -6.02 -1.14 4.24
CA THR A 48 -5.12 -0.89 3.10
C THR A 48 -4.88 -2.17 2.30
N GLN A 49 -4.91 -3.33 2.96
CA GLN A 49 -4.77 -4.64 2.35
C GLN A 49 -5.60 -5.69 3.11
N VAL A 50 -6.10 -6.67 2.38
CA VAL A 50 -6.68 -7.91 2.91
C VAL A 50 -6.11 -9.10 2.12
N ASP A 51 -5.82 -10.19 2.84
CA ASP A 51 -5.18 -11.37 2.26
C ASP A 51 -6.17 -12.51 2.06
N GLY A 52 -6.13 -13.12 0.88
CA GLY A 52 -6.88 -14.30 0.49
C GLY A 52 -5.98 -15.51 0.24
N ALA A 53 -6.58 -16.68 0.06
CA ALA A 53 -5.85 -17.89 -0.29
C ALA A 53 -6.67 -18.82 -1.19
N GLY A 54 -5.98 -19.69 -1.92
CA GLY A 54 -6.58 -20.69 -2.79
C GLY A 54 -6.87 -20.19 -4.20
N THR A 55 -7.01 -21.15 -5.12
CA THR A 55 -7.26 -20.86 -6.54
C THR A 55 -8.66 -20.33 -6.83
N SER A 56 -9.54 -20.41 -5.83
CA SER A 56 -10.85 -19.77 -5.76
C SER A 56 -11.18 -19.50 -4.30
N GLY A 57 -11.77 -18.36 -4.01
CA GLY A 57 -12.03 -17.94 -2.64
C GLY A 57 -12.90 -16.70 -2.56
N SER A 58 -13.23 -16.31 -1.34
CA SER A 58 -13.95 -15.08 -1.03
C SER A 58 -13.55 -14.56 0.34
N LEU A 59 -13.72 -13.25 0.55
CA LEU A 59 -13.52 -12.59 1.84
C LEU A 59 -14.44 -11.37 1.94
N SER A 60 -14.54 -10.82 3.15
CA SER A 60 -15.31 -9.62 3.45
C SER A 60 -14.47 -8.64 4.26
N PHE A 61 -14.63 -7.35 4.00
CA PHE A 61 -13.99 -6.30 4.78
C PHE A 61 -14.88 -5.07 4.93
N ASP A 62 -14.62 -4.32 6.01
CA ASP A 62 -15.43 -3.16 6.36
C ASP A 62 -14.92 -1.88 5.69
N VAL A 63 -15.86 -1.00 5.34
CA VAL A 63 -15.63 0.39 4.96
C VAL A 63 -16.48 1.30 5.85
N ARG A 64 -15.84 2.25 6.52
CA ARG A 64 -16.50 3.26 7.35
C ARG A 64 -16.51 4.61 6.64
N PHE A 65 -17.65 5.28 6.66
CA PHE A 65 -17.82 6.54 5.92
C PHE A 65 -17.76 7.76 6.83
N GLY A 66 -16.97 8.75 6.44
CA GLY A 66 -16.96 10.09 7.02
C GLY A 66 -17.77 11.13 6.24
N TYR A 67 -18.50 10.71 5.21
CA TYR A 67 -19.42 11.53 4.41
C TYR A 67 -20.76 10.84 4.18
N SER A 68 -21.74 11.58 3.67
CA SER A 68 -22.98 11.02 3.12
C SER A 68 -23.08 11.34 1.63
N GLY A 69 -23.43 10.36 0.80
CA GLY A 69 -23.51 10.56 -0.65
C GLY A 69 -23.37 9.25 -1.45
N PRO A 70 -23.26 9.33 -2.79
CA PRO A 70 -23.02 8.17 -3.63
C PRO A 70 -21.71 7.47 -3.25
N TYR A 71 -21.72 6.14 -3.29
CA TYR A 71 -20.53 5.32 -3.09
C TYR A 71 -20.59 4.10 -4.01
N ALA A 72 -19.44 3.69 -4.53
CA ALA A 72 -19.29 2.45 -5.28
C ALA A 72 -17.95 1.80 -4.96
N ALA A 73 -17.89 0.49 -5.17
CA ALA A 73 -16.67 -0.30 -5.13
C ALA A 73 -16.46 -1.00 -6.49
N ALA A 74 -15.25 -0.95 -7.04
CA ALA A 74 -14.93 -1.63 -8.30
C ALA A 74 -13.71 -2.57 -8.14
N PRO A 75 -13.80 -3.83 -8.59
CA PRO A 75 -12.68 -4.78 -8.54
C PRO A 75 -11.70 -4.54 -9.70
N HIS A 76 -10.41 -4.79 -9.45
CA HIS A 76 -9.34 -4.71 -10.44
C HIS A 76 -8.38 -5.90 -10.26
N GLY A 77 -8.14 -6.66 -11.33
CA GLY A 77 -7.34 -7.88 -11.29
C GLY A 77 -8.18 -9.09 -10.90
N LEU A 78 -7.68 -10.10 -10.18
CA LEU A 78 -6.30 -10.32 -9.74
C LEU A 78 -5.33 -10.50 -10.93
N VAL A 79 -4.09 -10.03 -10.80
CA VAL A 79 -3.00 -10.29 -11.75
C VAL A 79 -1.94 -11.19 -11.11
N ALA A 80 -1.36 -12.09 -11.89
CA ALA A 80 -0.29 -12.98 -11.44
C ALA A 80 1.04 -12.21 -11.29
N ASP A 81 1.89 -12.69 -10.39
CA ASP A 81 3.27 -12.22 -10.25
C ASP A 81 4.06 -12.38 -11.55
N THR A 82 4.83 -11.36 -11.90
CA THR A 82 5.76 -11.34 -13.04
C THR A 82 7.18 -11.08 -12.54
N PRO A 83 7.80 -12.06 -11.87
CA PRO A 83 9.02 -11.83 -11.13
C PRO A 83 10.24 -11.64 -12.05
N ALA A 84 11.17 -10.79 -11.62
CA ALA A 84 12.52 -10.69 -12.16
C ALA A 84 13.50 -11.37 -11.19
N THR A 85 14.39 -12.22 -11.70
CA THR A 85 15.40 -12.91 -10.89
C THR A 85 16.80 -12.39 -11.21
N GLY A 86 17.67 -12.38 -10.21
CA GLY A 86 19.05 -11.92 -10.36
C GLY A 86 19.94 -12.40 -9.22
N SER A 87 21.16 -11.88 -9.21
CA SER A 87 22.10 -12.03 -8.09
C SER A 87 22.89 -10.76 -7.92
N ILE A 88 22.91 -10.20 -6.71
CA ILE A 88 23.54 -8.91 -6.41
C ILE A 88 24.81 -9.12 -5.58
N GLY A 89 25.90 -8.45 -5.94
CA GLY A 89 27.13 -8.40 -5.16
C GLY A 89 27.15 -7.20 -4.21
N GLN A 90 28.18 -7.13 -3.38
CA GLN A 90 28.40 -6.00 -2.49
C GLN A 90 28.73 -4.74 -3.27
N ASP A 91 28.03 -3.65 -2.97
CA ASP A 91 28.46 -2.31 -3.35
C ASP A 91 29.61 -1.82 -2.45
N PRO A 92 30.82 -1.53 -2.97
CA PRO A 92 32.00 -1.30 -2.14
C PRO A 92 31.90 -0.14 -1.16
N ASP A 93 31.22 0.95 -1.54
CA ASP A 93 31.08 2.16 -0.72
C ASP A 93 29.70 2.29 -0.04
N GLN A 94 28.80 1.33 -0.30
CA GLN A 94 27.45 1.24 0.26
C GLN A 94 26.61 2.50 0.01
N THR A 95 26.89 3.23 -1.08
CA THR A 95 26.27 4.51 -1.36
C THR A 95 25.67 4.50 -2.74
N TYR A 96 24.35 4.66 -2.82
CA TYR A 96 23.66 4.85 -4.10
C TYR A 96 22.89 6.18 -4.13
N PRO A 97 23.00 6.98 -5.20
CA PRO A 97 23.92 6.85 -6.34
C PRO A 97 25.34 7.37 -6.02
N SER A 98 26.36 6.73 -6.59
CA SER A 98 27.77 7.12 -6.45
C SER A 98 28.57 6.96 -7.77
N PRO A 99 29.77 7.56 -7.89
CA PRO A 99 30.61 7.40 -9.08
C PRO A 99 31.21 6.00 -9.29
N ASP A 100 31.23 5.13 -8.28
CA ASP A 100 31.73 3.74 -8.36
C ASP A 100 30.63 2.69 -8.57
N ASP A 101 29.36 3.11 -8.64
CA ASP A 101 28.22 2.29 -9.03
C ASP A 101 28.56 1.41 -10.25
N SER A 102 28.41 0.10 -10.07
CA SER A 102 28.63 -0.89 -11.11
C SER A 102 27.57 -1.98 -11.05
N SER A 103 27.37 -2.71 -12.16
CA SER A 103 26.38 -3.80 -12.24
C SER A 103 26.60 -4.96 -11.25
N VAL A 104 27.73 -4.95 -10.52
CA VAL A 104 28.00 -5.89 -9.44
C VAL A 104 27.18 -5.54 -8.20
N GLY A 105 27.30 -4.29 -7.71
CA GLY A 105 26.64 -3.82 -6.48
C GLY A 105 25.32 -3.09 -6.71
N VAL A 106 25.07 -2.65 -7.95
CA VAL A 106 23.93 -1.82 -8.34
C VAL A 106 23.38 -2.30 -9.68
N GLN A 107 22.20 -2.90 -9.67
CA GLN A 107 21.55 -3.43 -10.88
C GLN A 107 20.32 -2.61 -11.24
N GLU A 108 20.19 -2.26 -12.52
CA GLU A 108 19.04 -1.54 -13.04
C GLU A 108 18.14 -2.46 -13.87
N ILE A 109 16.86 -2.54 -13.52
CA ILE A 109 15.86 -3.38 -14.15
C ILE A 109 14.71 -2.50 -14.68
N PRO A 110 14.54 -2.39 -16.01
CA PRO A 110 13.46 -1.60 -16.59
C PRO A 110 12.12 -2.35 -16.56
N PHE A 111 11.06 -1.65 -16.18
CA PHE A 111 9.67 -2.09 -16.22
C PHE A 111 8.85 -1.09 -17.05
N THR A 112 8.13 -1.58 -18.06
CA THR A 112 7.20 -0.74 -18.83
C THR A 112 5.82 -0.85 -18.19
N ILE A 113 5.30 0.28 -17.71
CA ILE A 113 4.01 0.39 -17.06
C ILE A 113 3.05 1.15 -17.98
N SER A 114 1.83 0.65 -18.14
CA SER A 114 0.77 1.33 -18.89
C SER A 114 -0.59 0.98 -18.31
N ASP A 115 -1.46 1.99 -18.18
CA ASP A 115 -2.84 1.88 -17.69
C ASP A 115 -2.97 1.06 -16.40
N ALA A 116 -2.06 1.28 -15.46
CA ALA A 116 -2.02 0.58 -14.18
C ALA A 116 -2.70 1.39 -13.08
N LEU A 117 -3.57 0.73 -12.31
CA LEU A 117 -4.16 1.29 -11.10
C LEU A 117 -3.17 1.30 -9.94
N LEU A 118 -2.38 0.24 -9.85
CA LEU A 118 -1.45 -0.03 -8.77
C LEU A 118 -0.31 -0.85 -9.33
N VAL A 119 0.91 -0.49 -8.97
CA VAL A 119 2.09 -1.30 -9.27
C VAL A 119 2.85 -1.55 -7.99
N ARG A 120 3.13 -2.82 -7.70
CA ARG A 120 3.89 -3.24 -6.53
C ARG A 120 5.11 -4.03 -6.97
N TRP A 121 6.26 -3.67 -6.42
CA TRP A 121 7.47 -4.48 -6.40
C TRP A 121 7.71 -4.94 -4.98
N GLN A 122 8.02 -6.22 -4.82
CA GLN A 122 8.29 -6.80 -3.52
C GLN A 122 9.43 -7.82 -3.60
N MET A 123 10.31 -7.80 -2.62
CA MET A 123 11.34 -8.80 -2.44
C MET A 123 11.39 -9.19 -0.97
N VAL A 124 11.57 -10.49 -0.70
CA VAL A 124 11.75 -11.02 0.65
C VAL A 124 12.81 -12.10 0.59
N ILE A 125 13.96 -11.88 1.24
CA ILE A 125 15.01 -12.88 1.39
C ILE A 125 15.19 -13.17 2.89
N PRO A 126 15.17 -14.43 3.34
CA PRO A 126 15.46 -14.70 4.75
C PRO A 126 16.96 -14.55 5.00
N GLY A 127 17.35 -13.73 5.99
CA GLY A 127 18.75 -13.59 6.37
C GLY A 127 19.07 -12.25 7.03
N PRO A 128 20.33 -12.05 7.44
CA PRO A 128 20.82 -10.78 7.96
C PRO A 128 21.36 -9.85 6.86
N ASP A 129 21.31 -10.29 5.59
CA ASP A 129 21.75 -9.50 4.44
C ASP A 129 20.85 -8.28 4.27
N ASP A 130 21.35 -7.30 3.53
CA ASP A 130 20.71 -6.00 3.38
C ASP A 130 20.77 -5.53 1.93
N ILE A 131 19.60 -5.33 1.32
CA ILE A 131 19.44 -4.87 -0.06
C ILE A 131 18.47 -3.71 -0.05
N ASP A 132 18.88 -2.62 -0.68
CA ASP A 132 18.04 -1.44 -0.88
C ASP A 132 17.38 -1.46 -2.27
N LEU A 133 16.17 -0.94 -2.37
CA LEU A 133 15.48 -0.65 -3.62
C LEU A 133 15.35 0.85 -3.84
N PHE A 134 15.67 1.30 -5.06
CA PHE A 134 15.39 2.65 -5.53
C PHE A 134 14.59 2.60 -6.83
N LEU A 135 13.45 3.28 -6.89
CA LEU A 135 12.64 3.34 -8.10
C LEU A 135 12.88 4.65 -8.82
N LYS A 136 13.43 4.59 -10.03
CA LYS A 136 13.48 5.72 -10.96
C LYS A 136 12.20 5.79 -11.77
N GLY A 137 11.58 6.97 -11.82
CA GLY A 137 10.44 7.23 -12.70
C GLY A 137 10.86 7.45 -14.16
N PRO A 138 9.90 7.65 -15.08
CA PRO A 138 10.19 7.86 -16.51
C PRO A 138 11.09 9.06 -16.85
N SER A 139 11.24 10.01 -15.93
CA SER A 139 12.17 11.13 -16.07
C SER A 139 13.62 10.80 -15.68
N GLY A 140 13.89 9.58 -15.19
CA GLY A 140 15.18 9.14 -14.67
C GLY A 140 15.45 9.52 -13.20
N ASN A 141 14.59 10.34 -12.59
CA ASN A 141 14.72 10.71 -11.18
C ASN A 141 14.23 9.58 -10.26
N ILE A 142 14.88 9.42 -9.11
CA ILE A 142 14.39 8.56 -8.03
C ILE A 142 13.09 9.16 -7.48
N ILE A 143 12.03 8.36 -7.44
CA ILE A 143 10.68 8.77 -7.00
C ILE A 143 10.18 8.00 -5.78
N ALA A 144 10.81 6.86 -5.47
CA ALA A 144 10.52 6.05 -4.30
C ALA A 144 11.75 5.24 -3.90
N THR A 145 11.87 4.91 -2.62
CA THR A 145 12.96 4.12 -2.07
C THR A 145 12.42 3.20 -0.99
N SER A 146 13.04 2.04 -0.83
CA SER A 146 12.89 1.15 0.31
C SER A 146 14.32 0.79 0.72
N THR A 147 14.71 1.26 1.90
CA THR A 147 16.12 1.23 2.38
C THR A 147 16.20 0.90 3.87
N ASN A 148 15.20 0.16 4.36
CA ASN A 148 15.18 -0.26 5.75
C ASN A 148 16.07 -1.49 5.83
N GLY A 149 16.89 -1.57 6.88
CA GLY A 149 17.85 -2.68 6.97
C GLY A 149 17.17 -4.06 6.86
N GLY A 150 17.66 -4.87 5.93
CA GLY A 150 17.17 -6.21 5.64
C GLY A 150 16.92 -6.40 4.15
N THR A 151 16.11 -7.40 3.80
CA THR A 151 15.79 -7.69 2.39
C THR A 151 14.29 -7.84 2.17
N ASP A 152 13.48 -7.36 3.13
CA ASP A 152 12.03 -7.25 3.01
C ASP A 152 11.73 -5.86 2.44
N GLU A 153 11.82 -5.79 1.12
CA GLU A 153 11.72 -4.55 0.36
C GLU A 153 10.38 -4.48 -0.34
N LEU A 154 9.70 -3.33 -0.23
CA LEU A 154 8.42 -3.10 -0.89
C LEU A 154 8.35 -1.67 -1.40
N ILE A 155 8.07 -1.52 -2.69
CA ILE A 155 7.72 -0.24 -3.30
C ILE A 155 6.37 -0.42 -3.99
N GLU A 156 5.42 0.46 -3.67
CA GLU A 156 4.10 0.49 -4.29
C GLU A 156 3.80 1.89 -4.83
N LEU A 157 3.29 1.93 -6.07
CA LEU A 157 2.79 3.14 -6.70
C LEU A 157 1.29 2.99 -6.96
N THR A 158 0.55 4.04 -6.60
CA THR A 158 -0.88 4.15 -6.90
C THR A 158 -1.09 5.07 -8.10
N SER A 159 -1.81 4.58 -9.10
CA SER A 159 -2.12 5.26 -10.36
C SER A 159 -0.89 5.93 -11.00
N PRO A 160 0.22 5.17 -11.19
CA PRO A 160 1.41 5.72 -11.85
C PRO A 160 1.10 6.15 -13.28
N ALA A 161 1.84 7.14 -13.77
CA ALA A 161 1.78 7.53 -15.18
C ALA A 161 2.37 6.42 -16.07
N ASP A 162 1.90 6.34 -17.30
CA ASP A 162 2.48 5.45 -18.30
C ASP A 162 3.94 5.80 -18.59
N GLY A 163 4.78 4.77 -18.72
CA GLY A 163 6.19 4.95 -19.07
C GLY A 163 7.09 3.82 -18.60
N THR A 164 8.38 4.00 -18.81
CA THR A 164 9.41 3.08 -18.32
C THR A 164 9.89 3.55 -16.95
N TYR A 165 9.74 2.68 -15.97
CA TYR A 165 10.31 2.84 -14.64
C TYR A 165 11.53 1.93 -14.53
N THR A 166 12.56 2.36 -13.81
CA THR A 166 13.75 1.54 -13.58
C THR A 166 13.85 1.23 -12.10
N MET A 167 13.68 -0.03 -11.74
CA MET A 167 14.01 -0.48 -10.39
C MET A 167 15.52 -0.63 -10.28
N VAL A 168 16.09 -0.10 -9.23
CA VAL A 168 17.49 -0.28 -8.88
C VAL A 168 17.57 -1.19 -7.66
N VAL A 169 18.28 -2.29 -7.81
CA VAL A 169 18.60 -3.23 -6.72
C VAL A 169 20.03 -2.93 -6.27
N HIS A 170 20.21 -2.56 -5.01
CA HIS A 170 21.47 -2.12 -4.43
C HIS A 170 21.91 -3.07 -3.32
N GLY A 171 23.04 -3.76 -3.51
CA GLY A 171 23.62 -4.68 -2.54
C GLY A 171 24.34 -3.93 -1.42
N TRP A 172 23.58 -3.30 -0.53
CA TRP A 172 24.12 -2.42 0.52
C TRP A 172 24.98 -3.16 1.53
N SER A 173 24.52 -4.29 2.06
CA SER A 173 25.33 -5.17 2.93
C SER A 173 25.01 -6.64 2.65
N VAL A 174 25.65 -7.18 1.63
CA VAL A 174 25.49 -8.57 1.18
C VAL A 174 26.81 -9.35 1.26
N PRO A 175 26.79 -10.70 1.18
CA PRO A 175 28.01 -11.50 1.23
C PRO A 175 28.97 -11.22 0.07
N ASN A 176 30.24 -11.62 0.23
CA ASN A 176 31.24 -11.52 -0.84
C ASN A 176 30.88 -12.36 -2.09
N ALA A 177 30.10 -13.43 -1.91
CA ALA A 177 29.51 -14.17 -3.03
C ALA A 177 28.17 -13.52 -3.40
N PRO A 178 27.86 -13.33 -4.70
CA PRO A 178 26.60 -12.72 -5.12
C PRO A 178 25.38 -13.39 -4.49
N LEU A 179 24.52 -12.59 -3.86
CA LEU A 179 23.28 -13.00 -3.22
C LEU A 179 22.17 -13.13 -4.26
N PRO A 180 21.62 -14.34 -4.52
CA PRO A 180 20.49 -14.50 -5.44
C PRO A 180 19.23 -13.86 -4.87
N TYR A 181 18.43 -13.24 -5.74
CA TYR A 181 17.17 -12.62 -5.37
C TYR A 181 16.08 -12.87 -6.42
N THR A 182 14.83 -12.75 -5.97
CA THR A 182 13.63 -12.70 -6.82
C THR A 182 12.84 -11.46 -6.43
N LEU A 183 12.71 -10.52 -7.37
CA LEU A 183 11.87 -9.34 -7.26
C LEU A 183 10.50 -9.66 -7.86
N SER A 184 9.49 -9.84 -7.02
CA SER A 184 8.09 -10.01 -7.44
C SER A 184 7.55 -8.67 -7.97
N MET A 185 6.68 -8.72 -8.99
CA MET A 185 6.09 -7.53 -9.59
C MET A 185 4.65 -7.80 -10.03
N TRP A 186 3.75 -6.89 -9.66
CA TRP A 186 2.38 -6.86 -10.12
C TRP A 186 2.04 -5.47 -10.65
N ALA A 187 1.48 -5.39 -11.86
CA ALA A 187 0.82 -4.20 -12.38
C ALA A 187 -0.69 -4.48 -12.49
N VAL A 188 -1.45 -4.06 -11.48
CA VAL A 188 -2.91 -4.20 -11.45
C VAL A 188 -3.50 -3.19 -12.44
N PRO A 189 -4.34 -3.62 -13.40
CA PRO A 189 -4.88 -2.73 -14.42
C PRO A 189 -5.88 -1.74 -13.84
N ASN A 190 -5.94 -0.55 -14.44
CA ASN A 190 -6.94 0.47 -14.15
C ASN A 190 -8.34 0.05 -14.59
N ALA A 191 -8.46 -0.73 -15.66
CA ALA A 191 -9.72 -1.35 -16.05
C ALA A 191 -10.29 -2.22 -14.92
N SER A 192 -11.60 -2.14 -14.69
CA SER A 192 -12.29 -2.97 -13.70
C SER A 192 -12.53 -4.39 -14.22
N GLY A 193 -12.54 -5.36 -13.32
CA GLY A 193 -12.77 -6.78 -13.60
C GLY A 193 -11.48 -7.60 -13.65
N GLY A 194 -11.57 -8.78 -14.27
CA GLY A 194 -10.54 -9.82 -14.22
C GLY A 194 -11.04 -11.03 -13.45
N SER A 195 -10.16 -11.70 -12.71
CA SER A 195 -10.52 -12.83 -11.85
C SER A 195 -11.11 -12.42 -10.49
N LEU A 196 -11.03 -11.13 -10.11
CA LEU A 196 -11.62 -10.56 -8.90
C LEU A 196 -13.01 -9.99 -9.18
N SER A 197 -13.95 -10.25 -8.30
CA SER A 197 -15.31 -9.71 -8.31
C SER A 197 -15.63 -9.01 -6.99
N VAL A 198 -16.40 -7.92 -7.07
CA VAL A 198 -17.12 -7.37 -5.92
C VAL A 198 -18.52 -7.96 -5.97
N ASP A 199 -18.84 -8.83 -5.02
CA ASP A 199 -20.12 -9.54 -4.96
C ASP A 199 -21.21 -8.67 -4.32
N SER A 200 -20.82 -7.85 -3.35
CA SER A 200 -21.70 -6.92 -2.64
C SER A 200 -20.89 -5.74 -2.09
N ALA A 201 -21.46 -4.54 -2.16
CA ALA A 201 -20.91 -3.34 -1.54
C ALA A 201 -22.05 -2.34 -1.28
N PRO A 202 -21.87 -1.39 -0.34
CA PRO A 202 -22.78 -0.25 -0.22
C PRO A 202 -22.86 0.50 -1.56
N THR A 203 -24.03 1.08 -1.85
CA THR A 203 -24.24 1.95 -3.04
C THR A 203 -24.34 3.43 -2.65
N ALA A 204 -24.32 3.71 -1.35
CA ALA A 204 -24.28 5.05 -0.78
C ALA A 204 -23.54 5.01 0.56
N ALA A 205 -22.75 6.05 0.80
CA ALA A 205 -22.17 6.35 2.09
C ALA A 205 -23.20 7.03 2.99
N THR A 206 -23.22 6.64 4.27
CA THR A 206 -23.91 7.38 5.33
C THR A 206 -22.90 7.74 6.41
N ILE A 207 -22.81 9.02 6.76
CA ILE A 207 -21.78 9.50 7.68
C ILE A 207 -21.82 8.76 9.02
N GLY A 208 -20.67 8.31 9.48
CA GLY A 208 -20.49 7.59 10.74
C GLY A 208 -20.87 6.10 10.70
N THR A 209 -21.44 5.61 9.58
CA THR A 209 -21.80 4.21 9.41
C THR A 209 -20.67 3.38 8.81
N THR A 210 -20.70 2.09 9.08
CA THR A 210 -19.85 1.08 8.46
C THR A 210 -20.70 0.21 7.53
N GLY A 211 -20.20 -0.07 6.33
CA GLY A 211 -20.73 -1.08 5.43
C GLY A 211 -19.70 -2.17 5.17
N ALA A 212 -20.15 -3.34 4.76
CA ALA A 212 -19.29 -4.46 4.39
C ALA A 212 -19.16 -4.56 2.86
N ILE A 213 -17.97 -4.91 2.38
CA ILE A 213 -17.68 -5.23 0.99
C ILE A 213 -17.29 -6.69 0.91
N ASP A 214 -18.03 -7.45 0.11
CA ASP A 214 -17.79 -8.85 -0.15
C ASP A 214 -17.14 -9.00 -1.52
N VAL A 215 -16.03 -9.75 -1.58
CA VAL A 215 -15.30 -10.03 -2.82
C VAL A 215 -15.06 -11.52 -2.99
N SER A 216 -14.95 -11.95 -4.25
CA SER A 216 -14.60 -13.32 -4.61
C SER A 216 -13.66 -13.38 -5.80
N TRP A 217 -12.97 -14.50 -5.92
CA TRP A 217 -12.13 -14.82 -7.08
C TRP A 217 -12.23 -16.29 -7.45
N ASN A 218 -11.90 -16.58 -8.71
CA ASN A 218 -11.78 -17.93 -9.22
C ASN A 218 -10.80 -18.00 -10.41
N GLY A 219 -10.47 -19.23 -10.81
CA GLY A 219 -9.67 -19.50 -12.01
C GLY A 219 -8.20 -19.13 -11.88
N LEU A 220 -7.66 -19.02 -10.66
CA LEU A 220 -6.23 -18.74 -10.46
C LEU A 220 -5.40 -20.01 -10.58
N ASN A 221 -4.15 -19.85 -11.04
CA ASN A 221 -3.18 -20.94 -11.03
C ASN A 221 -2.67 -21.21 -9.59
N PRO A 222 -2.44 -22.49 -9.22
CA PRO A 222 -1.81 -22.82 -7.95
C PRO A 222 -0.37 -22.30 -7.89
N ASP A 223 0.19 -22.24 -6.68
CA ASP A 223 1.59 -21.88 -6.40
C ASP A 223 2.04 -20.53 -7.03
N THR A 224 1.08 -19.63 -7.25
CA THR A 224 1.29 -18.31 -7.84
C THR A 224 0.75 -17.25 -6.90
N LYS A 225 1.53 -16.20 -6.66
CA LYS A 225 1.08 -15.02 -5.90
C LYS A 225 0.29 -14.09 -6.82
N TYR A 226 -0.77 -13.51 -6.30
CA TYR A 226 -1.63 -12.59 -7.04
C TYR A 226 -1.78 -11.28 -6.29
N LEU A 227 -2.05 -10.22 -7.05
CA LEU A 227 -2.41 -8.93 -6.49
C LEU A 227 -3.58 -8.34 -7.26
N GLY A 228 -4.46 -7.66 -6.56
CA GLY A 228 -5.54 -6.87 -7.14
C GLY A 228 -5.91 -5.74 -6.19
N ALA A 229 -6.96 -5.02 -6.54
CA ALA A 229 -7.45 -3.94 -5.71
C ALA A 229 -8.96 -3.78 -5.85
N VAL A 230 -9.58 -3.28 -4.80
CA VAL A 230 -10.93 -2.71 -4.84
C VAL A 230 -10.79 -1.21 -4.72
N SER A 231 -11.27 -0.48 -5.73
CA SER A 231 -11.33 0.98 -5.67
C SER A 231 -12.56 1.46 -4.90
N HIS A 232 -12.38 2.45 -4.02
CA HIS A 232 -13.44 3.12 -3.29
C HIS A 232 -13.80 4.42 -4.02
N ILE A 233 -15.01 4.52 -4.56
CA ILE A 233 -15.41 5.61 -5.45
C ILE A 233 -16.51 6.42 -4.79
N GLY A 234 -16.30 7.74 -4.67
CA GLY A 234 -17.31 8.70 -4.24
C GLY A 234 -17.74 9.62 -5.39
N SER A 235 -18.49 10.68 -5.08
CA SER A 235 -18.94 11.67 -6.09
C SER A 235 -17.79 12.42 -6.78
N GLY A 236 -16.64 12.54 -6.12
CA GLY A 236 -15.43 13.17 -6.66
C GLY A 236 -14.51 12.22 -7.45
N GLY A 237 -14.90 10.96 -7.65
CA GLY A 237 -14.05 9.92 -8.25
C GLY A 237 -13.46 8.97 -7.21
N VAL A 238 -12.33 8.36 -7.54
CA VAL A 238 -11.64 7.40 -6.67
C VAL A 238 -11.08 8.12 -5.44
N MET A 239 -11.39 7.58 -4.26
CA MET A 239 -10.94 8.07 -2.95
C MET A 239 -9.75 7.29 -2.41
N GLY A 240 -9.60 6.02 -2.81
CA GLY A 240 -8.50 5.14 -2.40
C GLY A 240 -8.78 3.68 -2.76
N PHE A 241 -7.95 2.78 -2.24
CA PHE A 241 -7.97 1.36 -2.60
C PHE A 241 -7.79 0.46 -1.37
N THR A 242 -8.44 -0.70 -1.39
CA THR A 242 -8.04 -1.85 -0.58
C THR A 242 -7.35 -2.86 -1.50
N VAL A 243 -6.09 -3.18 -1.21
CA VAL A 243 -5.35 -4.20 -1.94
C VAL A 243 -5.87 -5.59 -1.56
N ILE A 244 -6.02 -6.45 -2.56
CA ILE A 244 -6.31 -7.88 -2.38
C ILE A 244 -5.05 -8.66 -2.74
N SER A 245 -4.50 -9.42 -1.79
CA SER A 245 -3.29 -10.23 -1.97
C SER A 245 -3.54 -11.71 -1.74
#